data_AF-A0A2N3IGD8-F1
#
_entry.id   AF-A0A2N3IGD8-F1
#
_cell.length_a   1.000
_cell.length_b   1.000
_cell.length_c   1.000
_cell.angle_alpha   90.00
_cell.angle_beta   90.00
_cell.angle_gamma   90.00
#
_symmetry.space_group_name_H-M   'P 1'
#
loop_
_entity.id
_entity.type
_entity.pdbx_description
1 polymer ?
#
loop_
_entity_poly.entity_id
_entity_poly.type
_entity_poly.pdbx_seq_one_letter_code
_entity_poly.pdbx_strand_id
1 'polypeptide(L)'
;MKAKCYLSGPVSGRPSDMNAAQFAAAAIMAKDAFDVVNPTANISPDEEWAPAMIQCLQDLMGCEAILLLPGWIDSAGAKIERDFAERIGMRILKYEDLNPYLNECECDETLVYSGDYEACVMCGKVRKIETSKKAV
;
A
#
# COMPACT_ATOMS: atom_id res chain seq x y z
N MET A 1 -13.79 -10.30 -15.50
CA MET A 1 -13.43 -10.12 -14.07
C MET A 1 -12.06 -9.49 -14.00
N LYS A 2 -11.80 -8.59 -13.06
CA LYS A 2 -10.45 -8.02 -12.83
C LYS A 2 -9.60 -9.03 -12.07
N ALA A 3 -8.30 -9.05 -12.31
CA ALA A 3 -7.36 -9.83 -11.52
C ALA A 3 -7.27 -9.25 -10.11
N LYS A 4 -7.18 -10.10 -9.10
CA LYS A 4 -6.93 -9.74 -7.70
C LYS A 4 -5.48 -9.31 -7.51
N CYS A 5 -5.32 -8.13 -6.92
CA CYS A 5 -4.01 -7.53 -6.67
C CYS A 5 -3.85 -7.21 -5.19
N TYR A 6 -2.86 -7.84 -4.57
CA TYR A 6 -2.52 -7.65 -3.16
C TYR A 6 -1.64 -6.41 -2.97
N LEU A 7 -2.00 -5.52 -2.04
CA LEU A 7 -1.17 -4.36 -1.68
C LEU A 7 -0.11 -4.75 -0.65
N SER A 8 1.16 -4.51 -0.94
CA SER A 8 2.28 -4.88 -0.06
C SER A 8 3.18 -3.69 0.23
N GLY A 9 3.34 -3.35 1.52
CA GLY A 9 4.05 -2.15 1.95
C GLY A 9 4.46 -2.18 3.42
N PRO A 10 5.14 -1.12 3.91
CA PRO A 10 5.54 -1.04 5.31
C PRO A 10 4.32 -0.77 6.22
N VAL A 11 4.20 -1.51 7.33
CA VAL A 11 3.09 -1.35 8.31
C VAL A 11 3.64 -1.25 9.74
N SER A 12 4.43 -2.24 10.18
CA SER A 12 4.95 -2.30 11.54
C SER A 12 5.84 -1.10 11.89
N GLY A 13 5.69 -0.56 13.11
CA GLY A 13 6.47 0.58 13.59
C GLY A 13 6.06 1.94 13.00
N ARG A 14 4.96 2.00 12.23
CA ARG A 14 4.42 3.22 11.62
C ARG A 14 3.07 3.58 12.25
N PRO A 15 2.72 4.88 12.36
CA PRO A 15 1.39 5.30 12.81
C PRO A 15 0.27 4.71 11.94
N SER A 16 -0.81 4.26 12.57
CA SER A 16 -1.96 3.64 11.90
C SER A 16 -2.54 4.52 10.81
N ASP A 17 -2.69 5.81 11.09
CA ASP A 17 -3.23 6.81 10.15
C ASP A 17 -2.32 6.98 8.92
N MET A 18 -1.00 6.89 9.11
CA MET A 18 -0.05 6.95 7.99
C MET A 18 -0.21 5.73 7.07
N ASN A 19 -0.36 4.53 7.66
CA ASN A 19 -0.61 3.31 6.90
C ASN A 19 -1.96 3.37 6.20
N ALA A 20 -3.02 3.81 6.89
CA ALA A 20 -4.36 3.93 6.34
C ALA A 20 -4.39 4.87 5.11
N ALA A 21 -3.77 6.05 5.19
CA ALA A 21 -3.67 6.97 4.07
C ALA A 21 -2.95 6.31 2.87
N GLN A 22 -1.81 5.65 3.11
CA GLN A 22 -1.01 5.05 2.05
C GLN A 22 -1.74 3.92 1.32
N PHE A 23 -2.31 2.98 2.08
CA PHE A 23 -2.99 1.81 1.51
C PHE A 23 -4.30 2.21 0.80
N ALA A 24 -5.02 3.21 1.33
CA ALA A 24 -6.19 3.75 0.65
C ALA A 24 -5.83 4.47 -0.66
N ALA A 25 -4.75 5.27 -0.68
CA ALA A 25 -4.27 5.91 -1.91
C ALA A 25 -3.86 4.86 -2.98
N ALA A 26 -3.17 3.80 -2.56
CA ALA A 26 -2.82 2.68 -3.43
C ALA A 26 -4.04 1.93 -3.97
N ALA A 27 -5.05 1.71 -3.12
CA ALA A 27 -6.30 1.09 -3.56
C ALA A 27 -7.01 1.95 -4.62
N ILE A 28 -7.06 3.28 -4.46
CA ILE A 28 -7.63 4.18 -5.46
C ILE A 28 -6.83 4.11 -6.77
N MET A 29 -5.50 4.10 -6.70
CA MET A 29 -4.63 4.02 -7.87
C MET A 29 -4.83 2.71 -8.68
N ALA A 30 -5.06 1.59 -7.99
CA ALA A 30 -5.13 0.26 -8.60
C ALA A 30 -6.56 -0.19 -8.97
N LYS A 31 -7.62 0.40 -8.38
CA LYS A 31 -9.00 -0.10 -8.49
C LYS A 31 -9.52 -0.23 -9.90
N ASP A 32 -9.05 0.59 -10.85
CA ASP A 32 -9.57 0.56 -12.22
C ASP A 32 -8.99 -0.61 -13.02
N ALA A 33 -7.79 -1.07 -12.67
CA ALA A 33 -7.12 -2.22 -13.29
C ALA A 33 -7.35 -3.55 -12.55
N PHE A 34 -7.53 -3.51 -11.22
CA PHE A 34 -7.53 -4.71 -10.37
C PHE A 34 -8.70 -4.76 -9.38
N ASP A 35 -8.98 -5.97 -8.89
CA ASP A 35 -9.75 -6.21 -7.66
C ASP A 35 -8.77 -6.15 -6.48
N VAL A 36 -8.77 -5.05 -5.72
CA VAL A 36 -7.68 -4.76 -4.78
C VAL A 36 -7.90 -5.46 -3.45
N VAL A 37 -6.88 -6.19 -2.98
CA VAL A 37 -6.84 -6.80 -1.64
C VAL A 37 -5.92 -5.96 -0.75
N ASN A 38 -6.49 -5.36 0.29
CA ASN A 38 -5.74 -4.60 1.29
C ASN A 38 -5.58 -5.42 2.59
N PRO A 39 -4.35 -5.87 2.93
CA PRO A 39 -4.14 -6.69 4.13
C PRO A 39 -4.38 -5.95 5.44
N THR A 40 -4.25 -4.62 5.48
CA THR A 40 -4.40 -3.86 6.72
C THR A 40 -5.82 -3.86 7.25
N ALA A 41 -6.81 -4.29 6.46
CA ALA A 41 -8.19 -4.40 6.88
C ALA A 41 -8.46 -5.65 7.73
N ASN A 42 -7.59 -6.67 7.64
CA ASN A 42 -7.81 -7.99 8.23
C ASN A 42 -6.89 -8.29 9.42
N ILE A 43 -5.96 -7.39 9.74
CA ILE A 43 -4.93 -7.59 10.77
C ILE A 43 -5.20 -6.62 11.93
N SER A 44 -5.26 -7.16 13.15
CA SER A 44 -5.43 -6.32 14.34
C SER A 44 -4.15 -5.51 14.62
N PRO A 45 -4.24 -4.24 15.05
CA PRO A 45 -3.06 -3.45 15.45
C PRO A 45 -2.22 -4.10 16.56
N ASP A 46 -2.85 -4.92 17.41
CA ASP A 46 -2.23 -5.59 18.55
C ASP A 46 -1.78 -7.03 18.24
N GLU A 47 -1.91 -7.47 16.99
CA GLU A 47 -1.57 -8.84 16.61
C GLU A 47 -0.05 -9.07 16.63
N GLU A 48 0.37 -10.23 17.15
CA GLU A 48 1.77 -10.63 17.09
C GLU A 48 2.22 -10.78 15.64
N TRP A 49 3.48 -10.42 15.38
CA TRP A 49 4.00 -10.31 14.02
C TRP A 49 3.90 -11.62 13.22
N ALA A 50 4.18 -12.77 13.84
CA ALA A 50 4.17 -14.05 13.14
C ALA A 50 2.75 -14.50 12.72
N PRO A 51 1.73 -14.50 13.60
CA PRO A 51 0.34 -14.70 13.21
C PRO A 51 -0.14 -13.73 12.12
N ALA A 52 0.14 -12.43 12.28
CA ALA A 52 -0.22 -11.41 11.27
C ALA A 52 0.42 -11.72 9.91
N MET A 53 1.69 -12.13 9.88
CA MET A 53 2.39 -12.49 8.65
C MET A 53 1.82 -13.75 7.98
N ILE A 54 1.38 -14.73 8.76
CA ILE A 54 0.70 -15.92 8.21
C ILE A 54 -0.63 -15.50 7.56
N GLN A 55 -1.40 -14.62 8.19
CA GLN A 55 -2.63 -14.10 7.61
C GLN A 55 -2.36 -13.31 6.32
N CYS A 56 -1.33 -12.45 6.29
CA CYS A 56 -0.89 -11.76 5.07
C CYS A 56 -0.64 -12.74 3.90
N LEU A 57 0.08 -13.83 4.16
CA LEU A 57 0.38 -14.84 3.15
C LEU A 57 -0.89 -15.60 2.70
N GLN A 58 -1.84 -15.85 3.60
CA GLN A 58 -3.12 -16.44 3.26
C GLN A 58 -3.95 -15.54 2.32
N ASP A 59 -3.99 -14.25 2.61
CA ASP A 59 -4.66 -13.27 1.77
C ASP A 59 -3.97 -13.15 0.39
N LEU A 60 -2.63 -13.19 0.37
CA LEU A 60 -1.83 -13.15 -0.85
C LEU A 60 -2.02 -14.38 -1.75
N MET A 61 -2.17 -15.58 -1.19
CA MET A 61 -2.36 -16.83 -1.96
C MET A 61 -3.57 -16.81 -2.89
N GLY A 62 -4.58 -15.97 -2.61
CA GLY A 62 -5.77 -15.81 -3.45
C GLY A 62 -5.63 -14.78 -4.57
N CYS A 63 -4.46 -14.18 -4.78
CA CYS A 63 -4.23 -13.08 -5.72
C CYS A 63 -3.41 -13.52 -6.95
N GLU A 64 -3.60 -12.83 -8.08
CA GLU A 64 -2.78 -13.04 -9.29
C GLU A 64 -1.67 -11.99 -9.47
N ALA A 65 -1.72 -10.89 -8.70
CA ALA A 65 -0.71 -9.85 -8.69
C ALA A 65 -0.42 -9.34 -7.27
N ILE A 66 0.78 -8.79 -7.09
CA ILE A 66 1.20 -8.02 -5.92
C ILE A 66 1.63 -6.63 -6.36
N LEU A 67 1.13 -5.59 -5.69
CA LEU A 67 1.55 -4.20 -5.87
C LEU A 67 2.42 -3.76 -4.69
N LEU A 68 3.70 -3.54 -4.97
CA LEU A 68 4.70 -3.07 -4.02
C LEU A 68 4.58 -1.54 -3.86
N LEU A 69 4.25 -1.11 -2.64
CA LEU A 69 4.06 0.28 -2.27
C LEU A 69 5.40 0.97 -1.98
N PRO A 70 5.48 2.31 -2.06
CA PRO A 70 6.69 3.04 -1.67
C PRO A 70 7.17 2.68 -0.26
N GLY A 71 8.47 2.38 -0.14
CA GLY A 71 9.10 1.92 1.10
C GLY A 71 9.07 0.40 1.33
N TRP A 72 8.56 -0.42 0.38
CA TRP A 72 8.51 -1.88 0.53
C TRP A 72 9.89 -2.52 0.77
N ILE A 73 10.96 -1.95 0.21
CA ILE A 73 12.33 -2.48 0.34
C ILE A 73 12.78 -2.54 1.81
N ASP A 74 12.32 -1.58 2.60
CA ASP A 74 12.65 -1.45 4.03
C ASP A 74 11.68 -2.25 4.92
N SER A 75 10.59 -2.78 4.37
CA SER A 75 9.60 -3.58 5.09
C SER A 75 9.97 -5.07 5.09
N ALA A 76 10.18 -5.64 6.29
CA ALA A 76 10.44 -7.07 6.43
C ALA A 76 9.26 -7.92 5.89
N GLY A 77 8.03 -7.53 6.19
CA GLY A 77 6.82 -8.22 5.70
C GLY A 77 6.68 -8.15 4.18
N ALA A 78 6.83 -6.95 3.60
CA ALA A 78 6.68 -6.78 2.15
C ALA A 78 7.74 -7.55 1.36
N LYS A 79 8.96 -7.69 1.90
CA LYS A 79 10.00 -8.53 1.29
C LYS A 79 9.62 -10.01 1.29
N ILE A 80 9.05 -10.52 2.39
CA ILE A 80 8.56 -11.90 2.48
C ILE A 80 7.44 -12.14 1.47
N GLU A 81 6.47 -11.24 1.40
CA GLU A 81 5.34 -11.30 0.45
C GLU A 81 5.83 -11.25 -1.00
N ARG A 82 6.77 -10.35 -1.32
CA ARG A 82 7.40 -10.22 -2.65
C ARG A 82 8.14 -11.49 -3.05
N ASP A 83 8.93 -12.07 -2.15
CA ASP A 83 9.71 -13.28 -2.42
C ASP A 83 8.79 -14.50 -2.59
N PHE A 84 7.71 -14.58 -1.82
CA PHE A 84 6.66 -15.58 -2.01
C PHE A 84 6.02 -15.44 -3.39
N ALA A 85 5.56 -14.24 -3.74
CA ALA A 85 4.94 -13.93 -5.02
C ALA A 85 5.86 -14.27 -6.22
N GLU A 86 7.15 -13.93 -6.14
CA GLU A 86 8.13 -14.28 -7.16
C GLU A 86 8.25 -15.80 -7.35
N ARG A 87 8.38 -16.55 -6.25
CA ARG A 87 8.59 -18.00 -6.28
C ARG A 87 7.42 -18.77 -6.88
N ILE A 88 6.21 -18.24 -6.77
CA ILE A 88 5.01 -18.86 -7.35
C ILE A 88 4.65 -18.30 -8.73
N GLY A 89 5.45 -17.38 -9.28
CA GLY A 89 5.23 -16.80 -10.61
C GLY A 89 4.10 -15.78 -10.68
N MET A 90 3.77 -15.13 -9.56
CA MET A 90 2.77 -14.05 -9.51
C MET A 90 3.29 -12.79 -10.23
N ARG A 91 2.39 -11.98 -10.78
CA ARG A 91 2.77 -10.69 -11.38
C ARG A 91 3.21 -9.71 -10.29
N ILE A 92 4.48 -9.30 -10.32
CA ILE A 92 5.02 -8.27 -9.41
C ILE A 92 4.90 -6.90 -10.09
N LEU A 93 4.24 -5.98 -9.41
CA LEU A 93 4.05 -4.60 -9.82
C LEU A 93 4.68 -3.67 -8.80
N LYS A 94 5.29 -2.60 -9.26
CA LYS A 94 5.66 -1.44 -8.45
C LYS A 94 4.60 -0.36 -8.63
N TYR A 95 4.51 0.53 -7.66
CA TYR A 95 3.64 1.71 -7.75
C TYR A 95 3.86 2.52 -9.03
N GLU A 96 5.12 2.61 -9.47
CA GLU A 96 5.57 3.28 -10.69
C GLU A 96 5.01 2.64 -11.97
N ASP A 97 4.76 1.32 -11.96
CA ASP A 97 4.26 0.60 -13.13
C ASP A 97 2.79 0.94 -13.43
N LEU A 98 2.06 1.49 -12.45
CA LEU A 98 0.66 1.88 -12.60
C LEU A 98 0.52 3.34 -13.04
N ASN A 99 1.51 4.19 -12.77
CA ASN A 99 1.44 5.61 -13.11
C ASN A 99 2.63 6.04 -14.01
N PRO A 100 2.41 6.16 -15.33
CA PRO A 100 3.46 6.65 -16.23
C PRO A 100 3.83 8.14 -15.99
N TYR A 101 2.98 8.91 -15.31
CA TYR A 101 3.17 10.34 -15.02
C TYR A 101 3.77 10.60 -13.63
N LEU A 102 4.40 9.61 -13.01
CA LEU A 102 4.92 9.74 -11.63
C LEU A 102 5.96 10.88 -11.49
N ASN A 103 6.71 11.18 -12.54
CA ASN A 103 7.70 12.26 -12.57
C ASN A 103 7.09 13.67 -12.65
N GLU A 104 5.82 13.77 -13.03
CA GLU A 104 5.08 15.04 -13.17
C GLU A 104 4.19 15.31 -11.93
N CYS A 105 4.28 14.48 -10.90
CA CYS A 105 3.40 14.55 -9.74
C CYS A 105 3.80 15.69 -8.78
N GLU A 106 2.94 16.72 -8.67
CA GLU A 106 3.10 17.84 -7.73
C GLU A 106 2.60 17.53 -6.29
N CYS A 107 2.01 16.35 -6.09
CA CYS A 107 1.60 15.80 -4.79
C CYS A 107 0.62 16.68 -4.00
N ASP A 108 -0.31 17.36 -4.65
CA ASP A 108 -1.24 18.32 -4.04
C ASP A 108 -2.68 18.23 -4.56
N GLU A 109 -2.90 17.63 -5.74
CA GLU A 109 -4.25 17.55 -6.32
C GLU A 109 -5.06 16.32 -5.87
N THR A 110 -4.45 15.12 -5.85
CA THR A 110 -5.16 13.87 -5.53
C THR A 110 -4.61 13.26 -4.25
N LEU A 111 -5.16 13.69 -3.12
CA LEU A 111 -4.72 13.31 -1.77
C LEU A 111 -5.79 12.49 -1.04
N VAL A 112 -5.35 11.47 -0.33
CA VAL A 112 -6.14 10.73 0.66
C VAL A 112 -5.67 11.11 2.04
N TYR A 113 -6.61 11.45 2.93
CA TYR A 113 -6.32 11.91 4.29
C TYR A 113 -6.71 10.85 5.31
N SER A 114 -5.89 10.70 6.34
CA SER A 114 -6.20 9.92 7.54
C SER A 114 -5.46 10.53 8.73
N GLY A 115 -6.20 10.94 9.76
CA GLY A 115 -5.64 11.67 10.90
C GLY A 115 -4.80 12.88 10.48
N ASP A 116 -3.56 12.93 10.96
CA ASP A 116 -2.57 13.96 10.62
C ASP A 116 -1.73 13.61 9.37
N TYR A 117 -2.16 12.65 8.55
CA TYR A 117 -1.39 12.19 7.38
C TYR A 117 -2.19 12.35 6.09
N GLU A 118 -1.46 12.62 5.01
CA GLU A 118 -1.98 12.62 3.65
C GLU A 118 -1.09 11.77 2.74
N ALA A 119 -1.71 11.07 1.81
CA ALA A 119 -1.06 10.23 0.82
C ALA A 119 -1.48 10.64 -0.58
N CYS A 120 -0.51 10.84 -1.47
CA CYS A 120 -0.78 11.13 -2.86
C CYS A 120 -1.12 9.85 -3.63
N VAL A 121 -2.27 9.84 -4.29
CA VAL A 121 -2.72 8.71 -5.14
C VAL A 121 -1.81 8.51 -6.35
N MET A 122 -1.18 9.57 -6.85
CA MET A 122 -0.40 9.48 -8.08
C MET A 122 1.00 8.89 -7.85
N CYS A 123 1.66 9.22 -6.73
CA CYS A 123 3.03 8.77 -6.48
C CYS A 123 3.18 7.91 -5.21
N GLY A 124 2.11 7.72 -4.43
CA GLY A 124 2.11 6.92 -3.21
C GLY A 124 2.92 7.52 -2.06
N LYS A 125 3.44 8.75 -2.21
CA LYS A 125 4.15 9.47 -1.14
C LYS A 125 3.17 9.83 -0.03
N VAL A 126 3.63 9.67 1.20
CA VAL A 126 2.86 9.98 2.41
C VAL A 126 3.62 11.04 3.20
N ARG A 127 2.92 12.05 3.70
CA ARG A 127 3.50 13.09 4.55
C ARG A 127 2.57 13.44 5.69
N LYS A 128 3.16 13.94 6.78
CA LYS A 128 2.41 14.50 7.89
C LYS A 128 1.89 15.88 7.47
N ILE A 129 0.64 16.16 7.75
CA ILE A 129 0.00 17.44 7.47
C ILE A 129 0.60 18.45 8.44
N GLU A 130 1.33 19.44 7.93
CA GLU A 130 1.82 20.54 8.75
C GLU A 130 0.65 21.44 9.15
N THR A 131 0.55 21.76 10.44
CA THR A 131 -0.52 22.57 11.04
C THR A 131 -0.63 24.01 10.50
N SER A 132 0.30 24.42 9.62
CA SER A 132 0.30 25.72 8.94
C SER A 132 -0.69 25.83 7.77
N LYS A 133 -1.31 24.73 7.33
CA LYS A 133 -2.44 24.75 6.37
C LYS A 133 -3.84 24.72 7.03
N LYS A 134 -3.94 24.93 8.37
CA LYS A 134 -5.22 25.12 9.09
C LYS A 134 -5.75 26.56 9.05
N ALA A 135 -5.43 27.33 8.02
CA ALA A 135 -6.01 28.65 7.81
C ALA A 135 -6.32 28.85 6.32
N VAL A 136 -7.55 28.59 5.91
CA VAL A 136 -8.61 29.61 5.66
C VAL A 136 -9.97 28.94 5.85
#